data_AF-A0A502EEQ9-F1
#
_entry.id   AF-A0A502EEQ9-F1
#
_cell.length_a   1.000
_cell.length_b   1.000
_cell.length_c   1.000
_cell.angle_alpha   90.00
_cell.angle_beta   90.00
_cell.angle_gamma   90.00
#
_symmetry.space_group_name_H-M   'P 1'
#
loop_
_entity.id
_entity.type
_entity.pdbx_description
1 polymer ?
#
loop_
_entity_poly.entity_id
_entity_poly.type
_entity_poly.pdbx_seq_one_letter_code
_entity_poly.pdbx_strand_id
1 'polypeptide(L)'
;MPIEYEVERDIVDYLGAHYGLEPDQITDESTLDDLGVDSLGLLAIADIVENKYAISLNDERIAGVRTLSGFKDLILVKIAGKA
;
A
#
# COMPACT_ATOMS: atom_id res chain seq x y z
N MET A 1 -19.28 -0.39 -2.14
CA MET A 1 -18.25 -1.13 -1.39
C MET A 1 -17.46 -0.13 -0.57
N PRO A 2 -16.92 -0.51 0.59
CA PRO A 2 -16.05 0.38 1.36
C PRO A 2 -14.73 0.58 0.61
N ILE A 3 -14.21 1.80 0.62
CA ILE A 3 -12.96 2.17 -0.04
C ILE A 3 -11.76 1.35 0.46
N GLU A 4 -11.84 0.89 1.71
CA GLU A 4 -10.86 0.02 2.37
C GLU A 4 -10.61 -1.27 1.56
N TYR A 5 -11.68 -1.92 1.09
CA TYR A 5 -11.57 -3.14 0.29
C TYR A 5 -11.00 -2.89 -1.10
N GLU A 6 -11.22 -1.69 -1.67
CA GLU A 6 -10.65 -1.32 -2.97
C GLU A 6 -9.14 -1.10 -2.85
N VAL A 7 -8.72 -0.34 -1.83
CA VAL A 7 -7.30 -0.07 -1.56
C VAL A 7 -6.55 -1.37 -1.27
N GLU A 8 -7.12 -2.23 -0.42
CA GLU A 8 -6.51 -3.53 -0.12
C GLU A 8 -6.34 -4.39 -1.36
N ARG A 9 -7.41 -4.53 -2.18
CA ARG A 9 -7.35 -5.29 -3.41
C ARG A 9 -6.28 -4.76 -4.35
N ASP A 10 -6.20 -3.45 -4.55
CA ASP A 10 -5.20 -2.84 -5.44
C ASP A 10 -3.76 -3.13 -4.99
N ILE A 11 -3.51 -3.02 -3.68
CA ILE A 11 -2.19 -3.31 -3.11
C ILE A 11 -1.88 -4.80 -3.28
N VAL A 12 -2.83 -5.68 -2.98
CA VAL A 12 -2.67 -7.14 -3.11
C VAL A 12 -2.44 -7.54 -4.57
N ASP A 13 -3.22 -7.00 -5.51
CA ASP A 13 -3.08 -7.28 -6.94
C ASP A 13 -1.71 -6.80 -7.45
N TYR A 14 -1.25 -5.63 -7.01
CA TYR A 14 0.09 -5.13 -7.35
C TYR A 14 1.18 -6.03 -6.76
N LEU A 15 1.04 -6.42 -5.49
CA LEU A 15 1.99 -7.30 -4.81
C LEU A 15 2.06 -8.67 -5.48
N GLY A 16 0.93 -9.22 -5.90
CA GLY A 16 0.90 -10.47 -6.66
C GLY A 16 1.53 -10.34 -8.05
N ALA A 17 1.24 -9.25 -8.77
CA ALA A 17 1.79 -9.05 -10.11
C ALA A 17 3.31 -8.78 -10.11
N HIS A 18 3.82 -8.03 -9.12
CA HIS A 18 5.22 -7.61 -9.07
C HIS A 18 6.11 -8.52 -8.21
N TYR A 19 5.57 -9.10 -7.13
CA TYR A 19 6.32 -9.93 -6.18
C TYR A 19 5.91 -11.41 -6.22
N GLY A 20 4.87 -11.77 -6.98
CA GLY A 20 4.39 -13.15 -7.05
C GLY A 20 3.74 -13.64 -5.75
N LEU A 21 3.29 -12.71 -4.90
CA LEU A 21 2.62 -13.01 -3.64
C LEU A 21 1.14 -13.33 -3.83
N GLU A 22 0.65 -14.37 -3.18
CA GLU A 22 -0.79 -14.63 -3.16
C GLU A 22 -1.50 -13.76 -2.12
N PRO A 23 -2.77 -13.37 -2.35
CA PRO A 23 -3.58 -12.63 -1.37
C PRO A 23 -3.57 -13.26 0.02
N ASP A 24 -3.61 -14.59 0.08
CA ASP A 24 -3.60 -15.38 1.32
C ASP A 24 -2.23 -15.35 2.04
N GLN A 25 -1.15 -14.98 1.35
CA GLN A 25 0.19 -14.83 1.93
C GLN A 25 0.42 -13.41 2.47
N ILE A 26 -0.36 -12.44 2.01
CA ILE A 26 -0.21 -11.03 2.34
C ILE A 26 -0.97 -10.76 3.63
N THR A 27 -0.26 -10.73 4.76
CA THR A 27 -0.84 -10.38 6.05
C THR A 27 -0.56 -8.94 6.44
N ASP A 28 -1.47 -8.31 7.17
CA ASP A 28 -1.31 -6.94 7.65
C ASP A 28 -0.14 -6.78 8.64
N GLU A 29 0.22 -7.87 9.32
CA GLU A 29 1.34 -7.95 10.25
C GLU A 29 2.69 -8.16 9.53
N SER A 30 2.68 -8.60 8.27
CA SER A 30 3.90 -8.77 7.48
C SER A 30 4.62 -7.44 7.26
N THR A 31 5.94 -7.48 7.41
CA THR A 31 6.80 -6.36 7.02
C THR A 31 6.96 -6.35 5.51
N LEU A 32 7.18 -5.16 4.95
CA LEU A 32 7.48 -5.02 3.52
C LEU A 32 8.71 -5.83 3.14
N ASP A 33 9.71 -5.86 4.00
CA ASP A 33 10.93 -6.66 3.84
C ASP A 33 10.65 -8.17 3.77
N ASP A 34 9.74 -8.68 4.62
CA ASP A 34 9.32 -10.09 4.62
C ASP A 34 8.53 -10.47 3.35
N LEU A 35 7.76 -9.52 2.83
CA LEU A 35 7.07 -9.62 1.53
C LEU A 35 8.04 -9.43 0.33
N GLY A 36 9.32 -9.13 0.57
CA GLY A 36 10.29 -8.84 -0.49
C GLY A 36 10.10 -7.48 -1.17
N VAL A 37 9.30 -6.60 -0.56
CA VAL A 37 9.03 -5.24 -1.05
C VAL A 37 10.15 -4.31 -0.61
N ASP A 38 11.01 -3.97 -1.56
CA ASP A 38 12.02 -2.93 -1.40
C ASP A 38 11.39 -1.53 -1.27
N SER A 39 12.19 -0.56 -0.79
CA SER A 39 11.79 0.85 -0.69
C SER A 39 11.28 1.44 -2.02
N LEU A 40 11.84 1.02 -3.15
CA LEU A 40 11.38 1.42 -4.49
C LEU A 40 10.01 0.83 -4.84
N GLY A 41 9.74 -0.39 -4.40
CA GLY A 41 8.46 -1.05 -4.57
C GLY A 41 7.34 -0.30 -3.86
N LEU A 42 7.61 0.10 -2.64
CA LEU A 42 6.69 0.87 -1.84
C LEU A 42 6.39 2.25 -2.47
N LEU A 43 7.42 2.93 -2.97
CA LEU A 43 7.25 4.20 -3.71
C LEU A 43 6.43 4.00 -4.99
N ALA A 44 6.63 2.91 -5.72
CA ALA A 44 5.86 2.61 -6.92
C ALA A 44 4.37 2.35 -6.62
N ILE A 45 4.07 1.57 -5.55
CA ILE A 45 2.68 1.38 -5.10
C ILE A 45 2.08 2.72 -4.67
N ALA A 46 2.84 3.51 -3.91
CA ALA A 46 2.39 4.81 -3.44
C ALA A 46 2.01 5.72 -4.61
N ASP A 47 2.87 5.85 -5.63
CA ASP A 47 2.61 6.65 -6.83
C ASP A 47 1.37 6.16 -7.60
N ILE A 48 1.18 4.84 -7.73
CA ILE A 48 -0.02 4.26 -8.37
C ILE A 48 -1.29 4.65 -7.59
N VAL A 49 -1.27 4.50 -6.27
CA VAL A 49 -2.39 4.82 -5.40
C VAL A 49 -2.63 6.34 -5.36
N GLU A 50 -1.59 7.16 -5.32
CA GLU A 50 -1.69 8.62 -5.44
C GLU A 50 -2.40 9.04 -6.72
N ASN A 51 -1.97 8.51 -7.87
CA ASN A 51 -2.59 8.80 -9.15
C ASN A 51 -4.03 8.26 -9.21
N LYS A 52 -4.29 7.06 -8.65
CA LYS A 52 -5.61 6.41 -8.70
C LYS A 52 -6.65 7.10 -7.82
N TYR A 53 -6.29 7.47 -6.60
CA TYR A 53 -7.18 8.14 -5.63
C TYR A 53 -7.02 9.67 -5.62
N ALA A 54 -6.17 10.20 -6.50
CA ALA A 54 -5.77 11.60 -6.56
C ALA A 54 -5.32 12.15 -5.19
N ILE A 55 -4.60 11.34 -4.41
CA ILE A 55 -4.06 11.72 -3.10
C ILE A 55 -2.58 12.10 -3.22
N SER A 56 -2.04 12.75 -2.19
CA SER A 56 -0.61 13.00 -2.07
C SER A 56 -0.06 12.40 -0.77
N LEU A 57 0.78 11.40 -0.91
CA LEU A 57 1.59 10.72 0.06
C LEU A 57 3.00 11.35 0.00
N ASN A 58 3.55 11.73 1.16
CA ASN A 58 4.91 12.26 1.19
C ASN A 58 5.90 11.08 1.23
N ASP A 59 6.94 11.11 0.40
CA ASP A 59 8.04 10.13 0.37
C ASP A 59 8.62 9.87 1.77
N GLU A 60 8.75 10.91 2.60
CA GLU A 60 9.23 10.79 3.98
C GLU A 60 8.32 9.92 4.86
N ARG A 61 7.00 9.99 4.65
CA ARG A 61 6.04 9.14 5.37
C ARG A 61 6.08 7.72 4.84
N ILE A 62 6.18 7.56 3.52
CA ILE A 62 6.26 6.27 2.85
C ILE A 62 7.53 5.52 3.30
N ALA A 63 8.69 6.19 3.28
CA ALA A 63 9.96 5.63 3.75
C ALA A 63 9.97 5.27 5.25
N GLY A 64 9.08 5.89 6.04
CA GLY A 64 8.87 5.55 7.45
C GLY A 64 8.03 4.28 7.66
N VAL A 65 7.33 3.80 6.64
CA VAL A 65 6.51 2.60 6.73
C VAL A 65 7.38 1.35 6.64
N ARG A 66 7.11 0.40 7.55
CA ARG A 66 7.79 -0.90 7.60
C ARG A 66 6.85 -2.08 7.41
N THR A 67 5.56 -1.88 7.68
CA THR A 67 4.53 -2.92 7.61
C THR A 67 3.50 -2.59 6.57
N LEU A 68 2.86 -3.62 6.01
CA LEU A 68 1.78 -3.43 5.05
C LEU A 68 0.58 -2.69 5.68
N SER A 69 0.21 -3.05 6.91
CA SER A 69 -0.81 -2.35 7.70
C SER A 69 -0.54 -0.84 7.80
N GLY A 70 0.70 -0.44 8.10
CA GLY A 70 1.06 0.96 8.19
C GLY A 70 0.94 1.69 6.85
N PHE A 71 1.23 0.99 5.75
CA PHE A 71 1.07 1.55 4.41
C PHE A 71 -0.41 1.75 4.05
N LYS A 72 -1.23 0.71 4.27
CA LYS A 72 -2.68 0.76 4.06
C LYS A 72 -3.30 1.90 4.88
N ASP A 73 -2.97 2.00 6.17
CA ASP A 73 -3.51 3.03 7.06
C ASP A 73 -3.19 4.45 6.56
N LEU A 74 -1.96 4.70 6.09
CA LEU A 74 -1.60 6.01 5.52
C LEU A 74 -2.47 6.39 4.32
N ILE A 75 -2.78 5.44 3.46
CA ILE A 75 -3.63 5.64 2.28
C ILE A 75 -5.06 5.93 2.72
N LEU A 76 -5.61 5.12 3.62
CA LEU A 76 -6.98 5.25 4.10
C LEU A 76 -7.19 6.58 4.84
N VAL A 77 -6.25 6.98 5.71
CA VAL A 77 -6.28 8.27 6.40
C VAL A 77 -6.27 9.42 5.40
N LYS A 78 -5.47 9.34 4.33
CA LYS A 78 -5.41 10.37 3.29
C LYS A 78 -6.69 10.46 2.47
N ILE A 79 -7.30 9.32 2.15
CA ILE A 79 -8.57 9.30 1.41
C ILE A 79 -9.71 9.80 2.30
N ALA A 80 -9.79 9.34 3.55
CA ALA A 80 -10.83 9.75 4.51
C ALA A 80 -10.70 11.23 4.91
N GLY A 81 -9.48 11.75 5.05
CA GLY A 81 -9.23 13.17 5.34
C GLY A 81 -9.48 14.11 4.15
N LYS A 82 -9.78 13.57 2.97
CA LYS A 82 -10.15 14.32 1.76
C LYS A 82 -11.66 14.61 1.68
N ALA A 83 -12.44 14.19 2.68
CA ALA A 83 -13.89 14.42 2.78
C ALA A 83 -14.24 15.79 3.36
#